data_AF-A0A369RKV3-F1
#
_entry.id   AF-A0A369RKV3-F1
#
_cell.length_a   1.000
_cell.length_b   1.000
_cell.length_c   1.000
_cell.angle_alpha   90.00
_cell.angle_beta   90.00
_cell.angle_gamma   90.00
#
_symmetry.space_group_name_H-M   'P 1'
#
loop_
_entity.id
_entity.type
_entity.pdbx_description
1 polymer ?
#
loop_
_entity_poly.entity_id
_entity_poly.type
_entity_poly.pdbx_seq_one_letter_code
_entity_poly.pdbx_strand_id
1 'polypeptide(L)' 'MEKVEIVEELDDEKFRRLTGVKKVTFNKMVEILREGKKAKGGRKNKLSEENMLLMVLREYGTYFHKAME' A
#
# COMPACT_ATOMS: atom_id res chain seq x y z
N MET A 1 2.06 -15.96 4.94
CA MET A 1 2.15 -14.63 4.32
C MET A 1 3.28 -14.72 3.31
N GLU A 2 2.94 -15.15 2.08
CA GLU A 2 3.93 -15.16 1.00
C GLU A 2 4.47 -13.74 0.81
N LYS A 3 5.79 -13.67 0.68
CA LYS A 3 6.59 -12.46 0.54
C LYS A 3 5.99 -11.54 -0.53
N VAL A 4 5.72 -10.30 -0.13
CA VAL A 4 5.40 -9.16 -1.01
C VAL A 4 6.67 -8.68 -1.74
N GLU A 5 7.67 -9.54 -1.96
CA GLU A 5 8.82 -9.24 -2.82
C GLU A 5 8.39 -9.05 -4.29
N ILE A 6 7.18 -9.50 -4.63
CA ILE A 6 6.64 -9.47 -6.00
C ILE A 6 6.31 -8.04 -6.44
N VAL A 7 5.94 -7.11 -5.54
CA VAL A 7 5.34 -5.82 -5.93
C VAL A 7 6.36 -4.86 -6.56
N GLU A 8 7.62 -4.92 -6.16
CA GLU A 8 8.68 -4.10 -6.79
C GLU A 8 8.93 -4.54 -8.24
N GLU A 9 8.83 -5.85 -8.52
CA GLU A 9 9.01 -6.48 -9.84
C GLU A 9 7.76 -6.45 -10.73
N LEU A 10 6.62 -5.96 -10.24
CA LEU A 10 5.44 -5.79 -11.06
C LEU A 10 5.62 -4.60 -12.01
N ASP A 11 5.35 -4.86 -13.29
CA ASP A 11 5.02 -3.85 -14.29
C ASP A 11 3.86 -2.97 -13.79
N ASP A 12 3.89 -1.71 -14.21
CA ASP A 12 2.92 -0.67 -13.83
C ASP A 12 1.47 -1.09 -14.11
N GLU A 13 1.21 -1.82 -15.19
CA GLU A 13 -0.14 -2.29 -15.52
C GLU A 13 -0.60 -3.37 -14.54
N LYS A 14 0.24 -4.37 -14.29
CA LYS A 14 -0.03 -5.43 -13.28
C LYS A 14 -0.21 -4.83 -11.89
N PHE A 15 0.65 -3.87 -11.52
CA PHE A 15 0.56 -3.16 -10.24
C PHE A 15 -0.79 -2.43 -10.13
N ARG A 16 -1.21 -1.71 -11.16
CA ARG A 16 -2.49 -0.99 -11.18
C ARG A 16 -3.67 -1.94 -11.09
N ARG A 17 -3.62 -3.09 -11.77
CA ARG A 17 -4.68 -4.11 -11.70
C ARG A 17 -4.79 -4.72 -10.30
N LEU A 18 -3.66 -4.92 -9.61
CA LEU A 18 -3.63 -5.50 -8.26
C LEU A 18 -4.08 -4.51 -7.18
N THR A 19 -3.62 -3.26 -7.27
CA THR A 19 -3.77 -2.26 -6.18
C THR A 19 -4.87 -1.24 -6.44
N GLY A 20 -5.37 -1.14 -7.68
CA GLY A 20 -6.33 -0.12 -8.10
C GLY A 20 -5.72 1.28 -8.29
N VAL A 21 -4.42 1.47 -8.03
CA VAL A 21 -3.75 2.78 -8.08
C VAL A 21 -2.52 2.74 -8.98
N LYS A 22 -2.16 3.88 -9.57
CA LYS A 22 -0.91 4.00 -10.36
C LYS A 22 0.30 3.96 -9.42
N LYS A 23 1.41 3.36 -9.86
CA LYS A 23 2.67 3.26 -9.09
C LYS A 23 3.18 4.64 -8.63
N VAL A 24 3.07 5.66 -9.51
CA VAL A 24 3.40 7.06 -9.17
C VAL A 24 2.55 7.62 -8.02
N THR A 25 1.27 7.27 -7.94
CA THR A 25 0.39 7.74 -6.86
C THR A 25 0.69 6.99 -5.57
N PHE A 26 0.91 5.67 -5.68
CA PHE A 26 1.33 4.85 -4.55
C PHE A 26 2.60 5.39 -3.89
N ASN A 27 3.63 5.72 -4.68
CA ASN A 27 4.88 6.27 -4.16
C ASN A 27 4.66 7.60 -3.41
N LYS A 28 3.83 8.50 -3.94
CA LYS A 28 3.46 9.75 -3.25
C LYS A 28 2.74 9.50 -1.93
N MET A 29 1.85 8.50 -1.88
CA MET A 29 1.18 8.12 -0.63
C MET A 29 2.17 7.59 0.41
N VAL A 30 3.16 6.80 -0.02
CA VAL A 30 4.24 6.31 0.86
C VAL A 30 5.09 7.47 1.38
N GLU A 31 5.43 8.45 0.55
CA GLU A 31 6.15 9.67 0.97
C GLU A 31 5.38 10.43 2.06
N ILE A 32 4.09 10.69 1.84
CA ILE A 32 3.21 11.35 2.83
C ILE A 32 3.17 10.56 4.14
N LEU A 33 3.07 9.22 4.08
CA LEU A 33 3.08 8.36 5.27
C LEU A 33 4.41 8.45 6.03
N ARG A 34 5.54 8.50 5.30
CA ARG A 34 6.89 8.64 5.89
C ARG A 34 7.06 10.00 6.56
N GLU A 35 6.54 11.07 5.96
CA GLU A 35 6.57 12.42 6.54
C GLU A 35 5.75 12.50 7.82
N GLY A 36 4.52 11.98 7.81
CA GLY A 36 3.63 12.02 8.97
C GLY A 36 4.13 11.21 10.18
N LYS A 37 4.93 10.16 9.95
CA LYS A 37 5.50 9.33 11.02
C LYS A 37 6.71 9.96 11.72
N LYS A 38 7.51 10.77 11.04
CA LYS A 38 8.70 11.41 11.65
C LYS A 38 8.34 12.29 12.85
N ALA A 39 7.11 12.79 12.91
CA ALA A 39 6.61 13.63 14.00
C ALA A 39 6.13 12.84 15.24
N LYS A 40 5.80 11.55 15.11
CA LYS A 40 5.19 10.75 16.18
C LYS A 40 6.19 9.72 16.70
N GLY A 41 6.95 10.10 17.73
CA GLY A 41 7.78 9.17 18.48
C GLY A 41 6.97 7.98 18.98
N GLY A 42 7.42 6.75 18.67
CA GLY A 42 6.70 5.51 18.97
C GLY A 42 7.50 4.26 18.59
N ARG A 43 6.96 3.08 18.90
CA ARG A 43 7.59 1.79 18.57
C ARG A 43 7.69 1.62 17.05
N LYS A 44 8.87 1.23 16.55
CA LYS A 44 9.08 0.94 15.13
C LYS A 44 8.08 -0.14 14.67
N ASN A 45 7.40 0.12 13.56
CA ASN A 45 6.50 -0.85 12.95
C ASN A 45 7.30 -2.06 12.44
N LYS A 46 6.71 -3.25 12.58
CA LYS A 46 7.28 -4.50 12.05
C LYS A 46 7.21 -4.58 10.52
N LEU A 47 6.28 -3.84 9.91
CA LEU A 47 6.06 -3.75 8.47
C LEU A 47 6.52 -2.39 7.95
N SER A 48 7.05 -2.38 6.73
CA SER A 48 7.38 -1.14 6.01
C SER A 48 6.12 -0.37 5.61
N GLU A 49 6.25 0.94 5.38
CA GLU A 49 5.17 1.84 4.96
C GLU A 49 4.46 1.35 3.69
N GLU A 50 5.23 0.86 2.72
CA GLU A 50 4.72 0.29 1.47
C GLU A 50 3.84 -0.92 1.75
N ASN A 51 4.32 -1.83 2.59
CA ASN A 51 3.59 -3.05 2.93
C ASN A 51 2.31 -2.76 3.69
N MET A 52 2.33 -1.81 4.64
CA MET A 52 1.12 -1.37 5.31
C MET A 52 0.12 -0.76 4.34
N LEU A 53 0.58 0.10 3.43
CA LEU A 53 -0.29 0.74 2.45
C LEU A 53 -0.90 -0.30 1.48
N LEU A 54 -0.13 -1.29 1.04
CA LEU A 54 -0.62 -2.39 0.20
C LEU A 54 -1.70 -3.22 0.89
N MET A 55 -1.52 -3.53 2.17
CA MET A 55 -2.55 -4.24 2.95
C MET A 55 -3.85 -3.44 3.00
N VAL A 56 -3.77 -2.12 3.26
CA VAL A 56 -4.94 -1.24 3.29
C VAL A 56 -5.62 -1.19 1.93
N LEU A 57 -4.89 -0.99 0.83
CA LEU A 57 -5.46 -0.92 -0.52
C LEU A 57 -6.14 -2.23 -0.92
N ARG A 58 -5.56 -3.39 -0.56
CA ARG A 58 -6.15 -4.71 -0.81
C ARG A 58 -7.44 -4.91 -0.01
N GLU A 59 -7.45 -4.51 1.26
CA GLU A 59 -8.61 -4.68 2.13
C GLU A 59 -9.74 -3.71 1.76
N TYR A 60 -9.41 -2.45 1.44
CA TYR A 60 -10.38 -1.47 0.93
C TYR A 60 -11.03 -1.93 -0.38
N GLY A 61 -10.32 -2.65 -1.26
CA GLY A 61 -10.93 -3.26 -2.43
C GLY A 61 -12.06 -4.24 -2.08
N THR A 62 -11.90 -5.00 -0.99
CA THR A 62 -12.93 -5.92 -0.50
C THR A 62 -14.10 -5.18 0.14
N TYR A 63 -13.82 -4.14 0.94
CA TYR A 63 -14.89 -3.30 1.51
C TYR A 63 -15.68 -2.56 0.44
N PHE A 64 -15.00 -2.02 -0.58
CA PHE A 64 -15.65 -1.36 -1.70
C PHE A 64 -16.56 -2.33 -2.46
N HIS A 65 -16.09 -3.56 -2.71
CA HIS A 65 -16.90 -4.58 -3.34
C HIS A 65 -18.15 -4.92 -2.50
N LYS A 66 -17.97 -5.14 -1.20
CA LYS A 66 -19.08 -5.41 -0.25
C LYS A 66 -20.04 -4.24 -0.07
N ALA A 67 -19.59 -3.01 -0.22
CA ALA A 67 -20.42 -1.82 -0.09
C ALA A 67 -21.23 -1.51 -1.36
N MET A 68 -20.89 -2.14 -2.49
CA MET A 68 -21.56 -2.02 -3.78
C MET A 68 -22.46 -3.22 -4.10
N GLU A 69 -22.53 -4.20 -3.20
CA GLU A 69 -23.48 -5.33 -3.19
C GLU A 69 -24.74 -4.94 -2.40
#